data_AF-A0A953FH47-F1
#
_entry.id   AF-A0A953FH47-F1
#
_cell.length_a   1.000
_cell.length_b   1.000
_cell.length_c   1.000
_cell.angle_alpha   90.00
_cell.angle_beta   90.00
_cell.angle_gamma   90.00
#
_symmetry.space_group_name_H-M   'P 1'
#
loop_
_entity.id
_entity.type
_entity.pdbx_description
1 polymer ?
#
loop_
_entity_poly.entity_id
_entity_poly.type
_entity_poly.pdbx_seq_one_letter_code
_entity_poly.pdbx_strand_id
1 'polypeptide(L)'
;MRSKRKKGSTPVALLTGLGLPLLALFGVFSLIPYERMTDRWPLGITGEEVHAYQRWFDQRPDTMPKVDVPRLELSANGDCDGAREFTLPDHPGSVTLEKDGEERILSFPATSPWNDQHTVRLVPADMSAIKRLYAAEVVRRLGVPSGKAGLVRLSVCGDDQGLFLVLEGVDQDFVEAHGASGDVVFGTRTPVDPLVRREADHALNELTALGELWRIDGRSAAVLGMVQAAYGALDPGTASFEPRSGRYRPLFGAHANDTASDPGSRALAWYLGTADAQQRIGALADSLLRDSADIERALAELDARNASAFTGEMRIGYVRAELSHVRQEFLQRLFNQAPRTVTSKAGLPGPQGRVLPSGLDPFLRKYLVGDTIRVPRAKHLIDHVITVPKGYGLVLEKGARLNMTAGSGIIVHGALHARGTQLNPVFIRPADEGAPWAGIHVTGTGSTRCVLTGLRMSGGGASIGGEGAVNAMLAFQGCEVRMSGCAINGSGAGAAIDVHHGKLSMKETWLAGGQVPQLNITFADLEAEGCTFVGEGCPTGVLARGARITLSDLSFSGYSGTALDLALRSHVQAVRVGFTGNGKDKSMDATSTWESGGSAVLIQ
;
A
#
# COMPACT_ATOMS: atom_id res chain seq x y z
N MET A 1 -45.87 -26.49 81.17
CA MET A 1 -45.29 -27.72 80.57
C MET A 1 -44.12 -27.33 79.69
N ARG A 2 -42.88 -27.58 80.14
CA ARG A 2 -41.64 -27.32 79.40
C ARG A 2 -41.31 -28.55 78.54
N SER A 3 -41.37 -28.41 77.21
CA SER A 3 -40.97 -29.47 76.26
C SER A 3 -39.47 -29.40 75.96
N LYS A 4 -38.88 -30.59 75.88
CA LYS A 4 -37.45 -30.89 75.86
C LYS A 4 -36.75 -30.37 74.59
N ARG A 5 -35.72 -29.55 74.76
CA ARG A 5 -34.66 -29.34 73.75
C ARG A 5 -33.84 -30.63 73.61
N LYS A 6 -33.93 -31.30 72.46
CA LYS A 6 -33.01 -32.37 72.06
C LYS A 6 -31.70 -31.73 71.58
N LYS A 7 -30.62 -31.99 72.33
CA LYS A 7 -29.21 -31.83 71.90
C LYS A 7 -28.88 -32.88 70.84
N GLY A 8 -28.05 -32.50 69.87
CA GLY A 8 -27.11 -33.42 69.22
C GLY A 8 -27.47 -33.92 67.82
N SER A 9 -27.36 -33.05 66.81
CA SER A 9 -26.97 -33.45 65.45
C SER A 9 -25.71 -32.65 65.05
N THR A 10 -24.60 -32.97 65.71
CA THR A 10 -23.37 -33.51 65.11
C THR A 10 -22.71 -32.63 64.05
N PRO A 11 -21.49 -32.10 64.30
CA PRO A 11 -20.62 -31.60 63.23
C PRO A 11 -20.38 -32.63 62.12
N VAL A 12 -20.60 -33.93 62.40
CA VAL A 12 -20.59 -35.02 61.42
C VAL A 12 -21.64 -34.86 60.32
N ALA A 13 -22.85 -34.38 60.60
CA ALA A 13 -23.89 -34.18 59.58
C ALA A 13 -23.61 -32.98 58.67
N LEU A 14 -22.93 -31.97 59.21
CA LEU A 14 -22.46 -30.80 58.45
C LEU A 14 -21.20 -31.15 57.62
N LEU A 15 -20.32 -31.98 58.18
CA LEU A 15 -19.14 -32.55 57.50
C LEU A 15 -19.55 -33.52 56.38
N THR A 16 -20.57 -34.36 56.54
CA THR A 16 -21.06 -35.22 55.46
C THR A 16 -21.88 -34.43 54.43
N GLY A 17 -22.67 -33.43 54.86
CA GLY A 17 -23.47 -32.59 53.98
C GLY A 17 -22.66 -31.68 53.05
N LEU A 18 -21.50 -31.17 53.51
CA LEU A 18 -20.58 -30.36 52.69
C LEU A 18 -19.43 -31.19 52.09
N GLY A 19 -18.99 -32.26 52.76
CA GLY A 19 -17.86 -33.07 52.33
C GLY A 19 -18.15 -33.93 51.09
N LEU A 20 -19.37 -34.48 50.96
CA LEU A 20 -19.76 -35.26 49.78
C LEU A 20 -19.78 -34.42 48.49
N PRO A 21 -20.39 -33.22 48.47
CA PRO A 21 -20.31 -32.32 47.32
C PRO A 21 -18.88 -31.90 46.97
N LEU A 22 -18.04 -31.60 47.97
CA LEU A 22 -16.63 -31.23 47.74
C LEU A 22 -15.81 -32.41 47.18
N LEU A 23 -16.01 -33.63 47.68
CA LEU A 23 -15.40 -34.84 47.13
C LEU A 23 -15.91 -35.16 45.72
N ALA A 24 -17.19 -34.92 45.44
CA ALA A 24 -17.76 -35.07 44.12
C ALA A 24 -17.14 -34.06 43.14
N LEU A 25 -17.03 -32.78 43.51
CA LEU A 25 -16.34 -31.76 42.71
C LEU A 25 -14.86 -32.14 42.49
N PHE A 26 -14.17 -32.59 43.53
CA PHE A 26 -12.80 -33.09 43.42
C PHE A 26 -12.67 -34.24 42.42
N GLY A 27 -13.55 -35.23 42.50
CA GLY A 27 -13.59 -36.37 41.57
C GLY A 27 -13.90 -35.94 40.15
N VAL A 28 -14.87 -35.04 39.97
CA VAL A 28 -15.26 -34.49 38.66
C VAL A 28 -14.08 -33.76 38.01
N PHE A 29 -13.42 -32.84 38.72
CA PHE A 29 -12.32 -32.06 38.15
C PHE A 29 -11.00 -32.84 38.05
N SER A 30 -10.81 -33.92 38.80
CA SER A 30 -9.63 -34.78 38.66
C SER A 30 -9.75 -35.83 37.55
N LEU A 31 -10.96 -36.26 37.20
CA LEU A 31 -11.20 -37.33 36.22
C LEU A 31 -11.64 -36.84 34.84
N ILE A 32 -12.25 -35.66 34.74
CA ILE A 32 -12.67 -35.11 33.45
C ILE A 32 -11.44 -34.68 32.62
N PRO A 33 -11.34 -35.08 31.34
CA PRO A 33 -10.32 -34.57 30.42
C PRO A 33 -10.45 -33.05 30.27
N TYR A 34 -9.33 -32.33 30.19
CA TYR A 34 -9.34 -30.87 30.08
C TYR A 34 -10.16 -30.40 28.86
N GLU A 35 -10.16 -31.16 27.77
CA GLU A 35 -10.91 -30.86 26.54
C GLU A 35 -12.42 -30.79 26.78
N ARG A 36 -12.95 -31.54 27.74
CA ARG A 36 -14.37 -31.45 28.11
C ARG A 36 -14.67 -30.31 29.09
N MET A 37 -13.65 -29.76 29.73
CA MET A 37 -13.82 -28.63 30.63
C MET A 37 -13.95 -27.31 29.87
N THR A 38 -13.42 -27.25 28.64
CA THR A 38 -13.49 -26.09 27.73
C THR A 38 -14.78 -26.05 26.90
N ASP A 39 -15.60 -27.11 26.97
CA ASP A 39 -16.90 -27.18 26.29
C ASP A 39 -17.96 -26.29 26.96
N ARG A 40 -19.12 -26.10 26.32
CA ARG A 40 -20.26 -25.43 26.96
C ARG A 40 -20.85 -26.30 28.07
N TRP A 41 -20.79 -25.79 29.30
CA TRP A 41 -21.39 -26.48 30.44
C TRP A 41 -22.91 -26.25 30.51
N PRO A 42 -23.68 -27.27 30.92
CA PRO A 42 -25.12 -27.15 31.07
C PRO A 42 -25.48 -26.18 32.20
N LEU A 43 -26.75 -25.78 32.27
CA LEU A 43 -27.32 -24.97 33.36
C LEU A 43 -26.75 -23.55 33.49
N GLY A 44 -26.13 -23.02 32.44
CA GLY A 44 -25.63 -21.64 32.40
C GLY A 44 -24.31 -21.43 33.14
N ILE A 45 -23.62 -22.51 33.53
CA ILE A 45 -22.29 -22.43 34.13
C ILE A 45 -21.32 -21.82 33.12
N THR A 46 -20.67 -20.72 33.49
CA THR A 46 -19.74 -20.01 32.60
C THR A 46 -18.35 -20.65 32.63
N GLY A 47 -17.53 -20.36 31.61
CA GLY A 47 -16.12 -20.78 31.62
C GLY A 47 -15.39 -20.27 32.87
N GLU A 48 -15.63 -19.01 33.27
CA GLU A 48 -15.07 -18.40 34.49
C GLU A 48 -15.38 -19.20 35.76
N GLU A 49 -16.60 -19.72 35.88
CA GLU A 49 -16.98 -20.57 37.01
C GLU A 49 -16.26 -21.93 36.97
N VAL A 50 -16.15 -22.55 35.80
CA VAL A 50 -15.39 -23.80 35.61
C VAL A 50 -13.91 -23.58 35.96
N HIS A 51 -13.32 -22.45 35.60
CA HIS A 51 -11.96 -22.08 35.97
C HIS A 51 -11.79 -21.94 37.49
N ALA A 52 -12.73 -21.26 38.17
CA ALA A 52 -12.70 -21.10 39.61
C ALA A 52 -12.76 -22.46 40.33
N TYR A 53 -13.60 -23.37 39.85
CA TYR A 53 -13.68 -24.74 40.39
C TYR A 53 -12.44 -25.56 40.09
N GLN A 54 -11.91 -25.49 38.87
CA GLN A 54 -10.69 -26.19 38.47
C GLN A 54 -9.51 -25.83 39.37
N ARG A 55 -9.36 -24.54 39.69
CA ARG A 55 -8.31 -24.05 40.60
C ARG A 55 -8.35 -24.69 41.98
N TRP A 56 -9.55 -24.90 42.52
CA TRP A 56 -9.72 -25.44 43.87
C TRP A 56 -9.72 -26.97 43.94
N PHE A 57 -10.14 -27.65 42.86
CA PHE A 57 -10.49 -29.08 42.91
C PHE A 57 -9.63 -29.99 42.03
N ASP A 58 -8.82 -29.46 41.12
CA ASP A 58 -7.91 -30.26 40.29
C ASP A 58 -6.55 -30.41 40.98
N GLN A 59 -6.07 -31.65 41.18
CA GLN A 59 -4.74 -31.95 41.77
C GLN A 59 -3.79 -32.72 40.85
N ARG A 60 -4.05 -32.75 39.54
CA ARG A 60 -3.13 -33.39 38.59
C ARG A 60 -1.76 -32.67 38.60
N PRO A 61 -0.64 -33.40 38.53
CA PRO A 61 0.70 -32.79 38.55
C PRO A 61 0.96 -31.95 37.30
N ASP A 62 1.50 -30.73 37.48
CA ASP A 62 1.94 -29.86 36.39
C ASP A 62 3.36 -30.26 35.96
N THR A 63 3.46 -31.07 34.91
CA THR A 63 4.72 -31.74 34.52
C THR A 63 5.50 -31.05 33.39
N MET A 64 5.24 -29.77 33.10
CA MET A 64 5.95 -29.05 32.04
C MET A 64 6.97 -28.02 32.56
N PRO A 65 8.12 -27.88 31.90
CA PRO A 65 9.00 -26.73 32.10
C PRO A 65 8.26 -25.45 31.71
N LYS A 66 8.30 -24.43 32.58
CA LYS A 66 7.83 -23.08 32.23
C LYS A 66 8.71 -22.55 31.10
N VAL A 67 8.13 -22.22 29.94
CA VAL A 67 8.82 -21.44 28.92
C VAL A 67 8.92 -20.01 29.44
N ASP A 68 10.13 -19.47 29.44
CA ASP A 68 10.41 -18.12 29.88
C ASP A 68 10.03 -17.15 28.76
N VAL A 69 9.00 -16.34 29.00
CA VAL A 69 8.57 -15.30 28.07
C VAL A 69 9.48 -14.09 28.31
N PRO A 70 9.98 -13.42 27.26
CA PRO A 70 10.80 -12.23 27.43
C PRO A 70 10.11 -11.20 28.33
N ARG A 71 10.86 -10.66 29.31
CA ARG A 71 10.39 -9.61 30.22
C ARG A 71 10.88 -8.26 29.73
N LEU A 72 9.96 -7.31 29.66
CA LEU A 72 10.26 -5.91 29.41
C LEU A 72 10.20 -5.16 30.74
N GLU A 73 11.36 -4.79 31.28
CA GLU A 73 11.49 -4.08 32.55
C GLU A 73 11.78 -2.60 32.29
N LEU A 74 10.77 -1.74 32.41
CA LEU A 74 10.88 -0.31 32.20
C LEU A 74 11.10 0.41 33.52
N SER A 75 12.17 1.20 33.62
CA SER A 75 12.48 1.97 34.84
C SER A 75 12.55 3.47 34.55
N ALA A 76 11.87 4.30 35.34
CA ALA A 76 11.93 5.75 35.17
C ALA A 76 13.20 6.33 35.83
N ASN A 77 13.78 7.37 35.22
CA ASN A 77 14.82 8.18 35.86
C ASN A 77 14.18 9.19 36.82
N GLY A 78 13.78 8.77 38.01
CA GLY A 78 13.15 9.63 39.02
C GLY A 78 11.81 9.08 39.49
N ASP A 79 10.85 9.97 39.74
CA ASP A 79 9.49 9.57 40.12
C ASP A 79 8.81 8.84 38.95
N CYS A 80 8.19 7.70 39.25
CA CYS A 80 7.50 6.89 38.26
C CYS A 80 6.12 7.45 37.90
N ASP A 81 5.53 8.26 38.79
CA ASP A 81 4.25 8.90 38.52
C ASP A 81 4.38 9.98 37.45
N GLY A 82 3.71 9.77 36.32
CA GLY A 82 3.72 10.69 35.18
C GLY A 82 4.96 10.64 34.30
N ALA A 83 5.89 9.72 34.56
CA ALA A 83 7.05 9.48 33.71
C ALA A 83 6.63 9.07 32.30
N ARG A 84 7.22 9.71 31.29
CA ARG A 84 7.06 9.36 29.86
C ARG A 84 8.29 8.67 29.29
N GLU A 85 9.44 8.86 29.94
CA GLU A 85 10.73 8.30 29.54
C GLU A 85 11.18 7.23 30.53
N PHE A 86 11.57 6.08 30.00
CA PHE A 86 11.97 4.90 30.74
C PHE A 86 13.30 4.37 30.19
N THR A 87 14.04 3.62 31.00
CA THR A 87 15.23 2.89 30.59
C THR A 87 14.94 1.39 30.56
N LEU A 88 15.67 0.69 29.68
CA LEU A 88 15.64 -0.77 29.56
C LEU A 88 17.03 -1.32 29.91
N PRO A 89 17.14 -2.39 30.70
CA PRO A 89 18.42 -2.94 31.14
C PRO A 89 19.40 -3.24 30.01
N ASP A 90 18.89 -3.75 28.87
CA ASP A 90 19.69 -4.20 27.73
C ASP A 90 19.57 -3.27 26.50
N HIS A 91 19.15 -2.02 26.68
CA HIS A 91 19.01 -1.06 25.57
C HIS A 91 19.60 0.32 25.88
N PRO A 92 20.47 0.86 25.02
CA PRO A 92 21.05 2.19 25.22
C PRO A 92 20.06 3.30 24.87
N GLY A 93 19.71 4.13 25.85
CA GLY A 93 18.90 5.34 25.68
C GLY A 93 17.61 5.32 26.51
N SER A 94 16.88 6.44 26.48
CA SER A 94 15.53 6.51 27.05
C SER A 94 14.48 6.12 26.02
N VAL A 95 13.61 5.18 26.39
CA VAL A 95 12.46 4.74 25.61
C VAL A 95 11.24 5.51 26.08
N THR A 96 10.41 5.96 25.15
CA THR A 96 9.16 6.66 25.47
C THR A 96 8.01 5.66 25.54
N LEU A 97 7.21 5.75 26.60
CA LEU A 97 5.99 4.95 26.77
C LEU A 97 4.77 5.87 26.71
N GLU A 98 3.95 5.70 25.68
CA GLU A 98 2.66 6.37 25.52
C GLU A 98 1.52 5.39 25.81
N LYS A 99 0.45 5.86 26.46
CA LYS A 99 -0.76 5.09 26.71
C LYS A 99 -1.85 5.50 25.72
N ASP A 100 -2.41 4.55 24.98
CA ASP A 100 -3.53 4.74 24.06
C ASP A 100 -4.64 3.75 24.44
N GLY A 101 -5.55 4.19 25.33
CA GLY A 101 -6.50 3.30 25.99
C GLY A 101 -5.80 2.18 26.77
N GLU A 102 -6.14 0.93 26.45
CA GLU A 102 -5.52 -0.27 27.01
C GLU A 102 -4.18 -0.63 26.35
N GLU A 103 -3.89 -0.06 25.17
CA GLU A 103 -2.64 -0.28 24.47
C GLU A 103 -1.50 0.58 25.04
N ARG A 104 -0.27 0.13 24.80
CA ARG A 104 0.95 0.89 25.10
C ARG A 104 1.78 1.00 23.84
N ILE A 105 2.28 2.20 23.55
CA ILE A 105 3.19 2.44 22.44
C ILE A 105 4.56 2.71 23.01
N LEU A 106 5.54 1.90 22.60
CA LEU A 106 6.94 2.06 22.95
C LEU A 106 7.70 2.63 21.76
N SER A 107 8.37 3.76 21.99
CA SER A 107 9.19 4.44 20.98
C SER A 107 10.67 4.42 21.41
N PHE A 108 11.53 3.88 20.56
CA PHE A 108 12.95 3.72 20.80
C PHE A 108 13.74 4.83 20.07
N PRO A 109 14.73 5.45 20.74
CA PRO A 109 15.54 6.52 20.14
C PRO A 109 16.53 6.01 19.09
N ALA A 110 16.79 4.69 19.09
CA ALA A 110 17.64 3.97 18.15
C ALA A 110 17.01 2.60 17.85
N THR A 111 17.73 1.73 17.15
CA THR A 111 17.32 0.35 16.82
C THR A 111 16.85 -0.40 18.07
N SER A 112 15.57 -0.82 18.11
CA SER A 112 15.04 -1.56 19.27
C SER A 112 15.61 -2.98 19.36
N PRO A 113 15.47 -3.63 20.54
CA PRO A 113 15.73 -5.06 20.69
C PRO A 113 14.82 -5.94 19.82
N TRP A 114 13.76 -5.37 19.24
CA TRP A 114 12.81 -6.04 18.37
C TRP A 114 13.10 -5.78 16.88
N ASN A 115 14.27 -6.25 16.43
CA ASN A 115 14.75 -6.16 15.04
C ASN A 115 14.85 -4.73 14.53
N ASP A 116 15.53 -3.87 15.28
CA ASP A 116 15.92 -2.55 14.81
C ASP A 116 14.76 -1.57 14.56
N GLN A 117 13.55 -1.93 14.99
CA GLN A 117 12.36 -1.10 14.86
C GLN A 117 12.39 0.11 15.80
N HIS A 118 11.84 1.24 15.37
CA HIS A 118 11.74 2.44 16.21
C HIS A 118 10.46 2.48 17.04
N THR A 119 9.41 1.76 16.65
CA THR A 119 8.15 1.72 17.42
C THR A 119 7.57 0.31 17.51
N VAL A 120 7.05 -0.04 18.68
CA VAL A 120 6.27 -1.28 18.88
C VAL A 120 5.00 -0.97 19.66
N ARG A 121 3.92 -1.67 19.32
CA ARG A 121 2.64 -1.63 20.04
C ARG A 121 2.52 -2.82 20.97
N LEU A 122 2.10 -2.58 22.20
CA LEU A 122 1.77 -3.60 23.18
C LEU A 122 0.26 -3.60 23.40
N VAL A 123 -0.37 -4.72 23.11
CA VAL A 123 -1.80 -4.95 23.36
C VAL A 123 -1.94 -5.96 24.49
N PRO A 124 -2.80 -5.74 25.51
CA PRO A 124 -3.03 -6.74 26.56
C PRO A 124 -3.38 -8.10 25.95
N ALA A 125 -2.74 -9.16 26.43
CA ALA A 125 -2.85 -10.49 25.85
C ALA A 125 -3.66 -11.44 26.74
N ASP A 126 -4.85 -11.81 26.26
CA ASP A 126 -5.59 -12.97 26.75
C ASP A 126 -5.33 -14.21 25.84
N MET A 127 -5.98 -15.33 26.12
CA MET A 127 -5.84 -16.54 25.28
C MET A 127 -6.32 -16.32 23.84
N SER A 128 -7.19 -15.35 23.57
CA SER A 128 -7.65 -15.02 22.22
C SER A 128 -6.58 -14.26 21.42
N ALA A 129 -5.66 -13.55 22.09
CA ALA A 129 -4.54 -12.85 21.46
C ALA A 129 -3.63 -13.80 20.66
N ILE A 130 -3.61 -15.09 20.97
CA ILE A 130 -2.86 -16.09 20.19
C ILE A 130 -3.33 -16.17 18.73
N LYS A 131 -4.59 -15.81 18.44
CA LYS A 131 -5.12 -15.73 17.07
C LYS A 131 -4.31 -14.78 16.20
N ARG A 132 -3.65 -13.77 16.79
CA ARG A 132 -2.80 -12.82 16.05
C ARG A 132 -1.49 -13.48 15.61
N LEU A 133 -0.93 -14.36 16.46
CA LEU A 133 0.23 -15.17 16.10
C LEU A 133 -0.13 -16.16 14.99
N TYR A 134 -1.32 -16.78 15.04
CA TYR A 134 -1.81 -17.63 13.94
C TYR A 134 -1.96 -16.85 12.64
N ALA A 135 -2.60 -15.68 12.71
CA ALA A 135 -2.77 -14.79 11.57
C ALA A 135 -1.42 -14.39 10.96
N ALA A 136 -0.45 -13.95 11.78
CA ALA A 136 0.89 -13.61 11.32
C ALA A 136 1.58 -14.80 10.62
N GLU A 137 1.49 -16.00 11.19
CA GLU A 137 2.09 -17.20 10.62
C GLU A 137 1.45 -17.61 9.29
N VAL A 138 0.12 -17.52 9.16
CA VAL A 138 -0.59 -17.79 7.90
C VAL A 138 -0.20 -16.77 6.82
N VAL A 139 -0.22 -15.48 7.15
CA VAL A 139 0.14 -14.39 6.22
C VAL A 139 1.57 -14.55 5.72
N ARG A 140 2.51 -14.82 6.64
CA ARG A 140 3.93 -15.03 6.35
C ARG A 140 4.13 -16.22 5.41
N ARG A 141 3.44 -17.34 5.64
CA ARG A 141 3.50 -18.54 4.77
C ARG A 141 2.97 -18.27 3.36
N LEU A 142 2.00 -17.36 3.22
CA LEU A 142 1.39 -17.01 1.95
C LEU A 142 2.14 -15.92 1.18
N GLY A 143 3.21 -15.38 1.77
CA GLY A 143 4.14 -14.45 1.13
C GLY A 143 3.68 -12.99 1.18
N VAL A 144 2.76 -12.64 2.06
CA VAL A 144 2.36 -11.24 2.28
C VAL A 144 3.27 -10.64 3.36
N PRO A 145 3.83 -9.43 3.16
CA PRO A 145 4.61 -8.76 4.19
C PRO A 145 3.80 -8.63 5.49
N SER A 146 4.38 -9.13 6.58
CA SER A 146 3.72 -9.21 7.89
C SER A 146 4.64 -8.70 8.97
N GLY A 147 4.14 -7.74 9.77
CA GLY A 147 4.74 -7.35 11.03
C GLY A 147 4.86 -8.55 11.96
N LYS A 148 5.99 -8.62 12.66
CA LYS A 148 6.24 -9.63 13.68
C LYS A 148 5.32 -9.40 14.87
N ALA A 149 4.95 -10.51 15.50
CA ALA A 149 4.15 -10.53 16.70
C ALA A 149 4.76 -11.52 17.70
N GLY A 150 4.70 -11.19 18.99
CA GLY A 150 5.23 -12.05 20.06
C GLY A 150 4.59 -11.73 21.41
N LEU A 151 4.85 -12.57 22.41
CA LEU A 151 4.38 -12.32 23.78
C LEU A 151 5.53 -11.78 24.62
N VAL A 152 5.22 -10.80 25.47
CA VAL A 152 6.13 -10.21 26.45
C VAL A 152 5.40 -10.00 27.76
N ARG A 153 6.12 -10.09 28.89
CA ARG A 153 5.59 -9.64 30.18
C ARG A 153 6.14 -8.27 30.49
N LEU A 154 5.26 -7.30 30.72
CA LEU A 154 5.63 -5.91 30.94
C LEU A 154 5.69 -5.62 32.45
N SER A 155 6.81 -5.08 32.91
CA SER A 155 6.94 -4.50 34.25
C SER A 155 7.34 -3.02 34.10
N VAL A 156 6.62 -2.14 34.78
CA VAL A 156 6.89 -0.69 34.78
C VAL A 156 7.18 -0.28 36.22
N CYS A 157 8.39 0.22 36.47
CA CYS A 157 8.84 0.63 37.79
C CYS A 157 8.71 -0.44 38.88
N GLY A 158 8.84 -1.72 38.51
CA GLY A 158 8.69 -2.85 39.42
C GLY A 158 7.27 -3.40 39.53
N ASP A 159 6.27 -2.71 38.97
CA ASP A 159 4.89 -3.18 38.94
C ASP A 159 4.63 -4.04 37.70
N ASP A 160 4.34 -5.33 37.91
CA ASP A 160 3.95 -6.27 36.86
C ASP A 160 2.61 -5.83 36.24
N GLN A 161 2.65 -5.38 34.99
CA GLN A 161 1.49 -4.98 34.22
C GLN A 161 0.80 -6.18 33.55
N GLY A 162 1.41 -7.37 33.60
CA GLY A 162 0.88 -8.59 33.02
C GLY A 162 1.41 -8.91 31.62
N LEU A 163 0.68 -9.78 30.91
CA LEU A 163 1.07 -10.29 29.61
C LEU A 163 0.57 -9.38 28.48
N PHE A 164 1.47 -9.05 27.56
CA PHE A 164 1.17 -8.26 26.37
C PHE A 164 1.61 -8.98 25.11
N LEU A 165 0.88 -8.71 24.04
CA LEU A 165 1.23 -9.03 22.67
C LEU A 165 2.02 -7.84 22.11
N VAL A 166 3.30 -8.04 21.84
CA VAL A 166 4.13 -7.07 21.14
C VAL A 166 3.89 -7.21 19.63
N LEU A 167 3.56 -6.09 18.99
CA LEU A 167 3.29 -5.96 17.57
C LEU A 167 4.26 -4.97 16.97
N GLU A 168 4.91 -5.39 15.89
CA GLU A 168 5.64 -4.48 15.01
C GLU A 168 4.67 -3.50 14.35
N GLY A 169 4.99 -2.21 14.43
CA GLY A 169 4.25 -1.16 13.75
C GLY A 169 4.47 -1.22 12.25
N VAL A 170 3.41 -1.01 11.47
CA VAL A 170 3.54 -0.84 10.01
C VAL A 170 3.76 0.65 9.75
N ASP A 171 5.02 1.03 9.60
CA ASP A 171 5.45 2.37 9.23
C ASP A 171 6.34 2.34 7.97
N GLN A 172 6.97 3.47 7.66
CA GLN A 172 7.83 3.59 6.49
C GLN A 172 9.08 2.69 6.61
N ASP A 173 9.64 2.57 7.82
CA ASP A 173 10.85 1.77 8.06
C ASP A 173 10.55 0.28 7.90
N PHE A 174 9.36 -0.16 8.36
CA PHE A 174 8.86 -1.52 8.09
C PHE A 174 8.83 -1.85 6.60
N VAL A 175 8.30 -0.95 5.77
CA VAL A 175 8.16 -1.14 4.31
C VAL A 175 9.53 -1.24 3.63
N GLU A 176 10.46 -0.40 4.06
CA GLU A 176 11.83 -0.40 3.55
C GLU A 176 12.58 -1.69 3.93
N ALA A 177 12.41 -2.18 5.16
CA ALA A 177 13.02 -3.42 5.64
C ALA A 177 12.44 -4.70 5.00
N HIS A 178 11.15 -4.70 4.65
CA HIS A 178 10.43 -5.91 4.21
C HIS A 178 10.25 -6.03 2.69
N GLY A 179 11.19 -5.46 1.91
CA GLY A 179 11.30 -5.72 0.47
C GLY A 179 10.35 -4.92 -0.42
N ALA A 180 9.72 -3.87 0.11
CA ALA A 180 8.90 -2.92 -0.63
C ALA A 180 9.59 -1.55 -0.73
N SER A 181 10.91 -1.54 -0.93
CA SER A 181 11.70 -0.31 -1.04
C SER A 181 11.15 0.60 -2.15
N GLY A 182 10.77 1.82 -1.76
CA GLY A 182 10.15 2.82 -2.65
C GLY A 182 8.62 2.91 -2.55
N ASP A 183 7.96 1.97 -1.87
CA ASP A 183 6.55 2.11 -1.51
C ASP A 183 6.40 3.08 -0.32
N VAL A 184 5.19 3.63 -0.17
CA VAL A 184 4.85 4.60 0.87
C VAL A 184 3.65 4.13 1.68
N VAL A 185 3.73 4.23 3.00
CA VAL A 185 2.60 4.02 3.90
C VAL A 185 2.12 5.36 4.45
N PHE A 186 0.81 5.62 4.37
CA PHE A 186 0.22 6.84 4.89
C PHE A 186 -0.29 6.65 6.32
N GLY A 187 -0.64 7.74 7.00
CA GLY A 187 -1.09 7.66 8.39
C GLY A 187 0.03 7.32 9.37
N THR A 188 1.29 7.50 8.97
CA THR A 188 2.47 7.37 9.84
C THR A 188 2.90 8.76 10.33
N ARG A 189 3.82 8.82 11.31
CA ARG A 189 4.40 10.10 11.78
C ARG A 189 5.26 10.79 10.70
N THR A 190 5.68 10.06 9.67
CA THR A 190 6.54 10.56 8.60
C THR A 190 5.71 11.31 7.55
N PRO A 191 6.00 12.60 7.29
CA PRO A 191 5.30 13.35 6.26
C PRO A 191 5.50 12.71 4.88
N VAL A 192 4.40 12.48 4.16
CA VAL A 192 4.43 11.99 2.78
C VAL A 192 4.45 13.16 1.81
N ASP A 193 5.24 13.04 0.74
CA ASP A 193 5.29 14.05 -0.32
C ASP A 193 3.87 14.32 -0.91
N PRO A 194 3.44 15.58 -1.03
CA PRO A 194 2.11 15.92 -1.55
C PRO A 194 1.82 15.40 -2.95
N LEU A 195 2.83 15.20 -3.80
CA LEU A 195 2.67 14.58 -5.11
C LEU A 195 2.34 13.09 -4.99
N VAL A 196 3.07 12.36 -4.15
CA VAL A 196 2.79 10.94 -3.87
C VAL A 196 1.39 10.77 -3.28
N ARG A 197 1.00 11.68 -2.37
CA ARG A 197 -0.35 11.67 -1.79
C ARG A 197 -1.44 11.86 -2.84
N ARG A 198 -1.29 12.86 -3.72
CA ARG A 198 -2.24 13.09 -4.82
C ARG A 198 -2.34 11.90 -5.75
N GLU A 199 -1.22 11.24 -6.04
CA GLU A 199 -1.20 10.06 -6.91
C GLU A 199 -1.88 8.86 -6.26
N ALA A 200 -1.68 8.65 -4.96
CA ALA A 200 -2.46 7.64 -4.22
C ALA A 200 -3.96 7.96 -4.27
N ASP A 201 -4.36 9.18 -3.92
CA ASP A 201 -5.77 9.57 -3.96
C ASP A 201 -6.38 9.41 -5.38
N HIS A 202 -5.62 9.69 -6.43
CA HIS A 202 -6.01 9.42 -7.82
C HIS A 202 -6.17 7.92 -8.10
N ALA A 203 -5.19 7.08 -7.74
CA ALA A 203 -5.27 5.63 -7.90
C ALA A 203 -6.45 5.01 -7.12
N LEU A 204 -6.74 5.53 -5.93
CA LEU A 204 -7.92 5.16 -5.15
C LEU A 204 -9.22 5.52 -5.88
N ASN A 205 -9.30 6.71 -6.48
CA ASN A 205 -10.45 7.10 -7.27
C ASN A 205 -10.64 6.20 -8.49
N GLU A 206 -9.57 5.84 -9.20
CA GLU A 206 -9.68 4.89 -10.32
C GLU A 206 -10.13 3.49 -9.87
N LEU A 207 -9.59 2.99 -8.75
CA LEU A 207 -10.02 1.73 -8.16
C LEU A 207 -11.53 1.76 -7.84
N THR A 208 -11.98 2.81 -7.16
CA THR A 208 -13.32 2.88 -6.56
C THR A 208 -14.41 3.37 -7.50
N ALA A 209 -14.12 4.35 -8.36
CA ALA A 209 -15.07 4.95 -9.29
C ALA A 209 -15.07 4.28 -10.67
N LEU A 210 -13.90 3.83 -11.15
CA LEU A 210 -13.75 3.21 -12.47
C LEU A 210 -13.69 1.68 -12.40
N GLY A 211 -13.50 1.10 -11.21
CA GLY A 211 -13.43 -0.36 -11.03
C GLY A 211 -12.13 -0.97 -11.54
N GLU A 212 -11.03 -0.20 -11.57
CA GLU A 212 -9.72 -0.65 -12.04
C GLU A 212 -9.04 -1.55 -10.98
N LEU A 213 -9.51 -2.79 -10.85
CA LEU A 213 -9.10 -3.73 -9.80
C LEU A 213 -7.60 -4.06 -9.78
N TRP A 214 -6.87 -3.81 -10.88
CA TRP A 214 -5.42 -4.02 -10.95
C TRP A 214 -4.64 -3.03 -10.08
N ARG A 215 -5.26 -1.92 -9.66
CA ARG A 215 -4.72 -0.91 -8.75
C ARG A 215 -4.42 -1.43 -7.35
N ILE A 216 -4.82 -2.65 -7.01
CA ILE A 216 -4.47 -3.31 -5.75
C ILE A 216 -3.90 -4.71 -5.99
N ASP A 217 -3.02 -5.18 -5.11
CA ASP A 217 -2.60 -6.57 -5.13
C ASP A 217 -3.66 -7.52 -4.59
N GLY A 218 -4.50 -8.00 -5.51
CA GLY A 218 -5.59 -8.93 -5.22
C GLY A 218 -5.17 -10.24 -4.56
N ARG A 219 -3.92 -10.71 -4.76
CA ARG A 219 -3.42 -11.91 -4.05
C ARG A 219 -3.24 -11.61 -2.57
N SER A 220 -2.48 -10.56 -2.26
CA SER A 220 -2.22 -10.14 -0.88
C SER A 220 -3.52 -9.70 -0.19
N ALA A 221 -4.42 -9.03 -0.92
CA ALA A 221 -5.73 -8.65 -0.39
C ALA A 221 -6.59 -9.87 -0.04
N ALA A 222 -6.60 -10.92 -0.88
CA ALA A 222 -7.33 -12.15 -0.58
C ALA A 222 -6.80 -12.86 0.68
N VAL A 223 -5.48 -12.89 0.87
CA VAL A 223 -4.86 -13.42 2.10
C VAL A 223 -5.34 -12.64 3.32
N LEU A 224 -5.31 -11.30 3.28
CA LEU A 224 -5.77 -10.47 4.39
C LEU A 224 -7.27 -10.63 4.66
N GLY A 225 -8.10 -10.66 3.62
CA GLY A 225 -9.55 -10.86 3.76
C GLY A 225 -9.89 -12.20 4.42
N MET A 226 -9.21 -13.27 4.01
CA MET A 226 -9.36 -14.60 4.59
C MET A 226 -8.95 -14.63 6.08
N VAL A 227 -7.81 -14.04 6.42
CA VAL A 227 -7.30 -13.97 7.80
C VAL A 227 -8.16 -13.06 8.68
N GLN A 228 -8.70 -11.97 8.15
CA GLN A 228 -9.62 -11.06 8.85
C GLN A 228 -10.93 -11.77 9.23
N ALA A 229 -11.43 -12.64 8.36
CA ALA A 229 -12.59 -13.49 8.68
C ALA A 229 -12.28 -14.50 9.79
N ALA A 230 -11.06 -15.05 9.81
CA ALA A 230 -10.63 -16.02 10.82
C ALA A 230 -10.43 -15.41 12.21
N TYR A 231 -9.73 -14.28 12.28
CA TYR A 231 -9.42 -13.62 13.54
C TYR A 231 -10.65 -12.96 14.18
N GLY A 232 -11.50 -12.31 13.37
CA GLY A 232 -12.65 -11.53 13.84
C GLY A 232 -12.23 -10.12 14.29
N ALA A 233 -12.58 -9.12 13.48
CA ALA A 233 -12.26 -7.69 13.68
C ALA A 233 -10.83 -7.44 14.20
N LEU A 234 -9.85 -7.78 13.35
CA LEU A 234 -8.50 -7.23 13.47
C LEU A 234 -8.48 -5.83 12.85
N ASP A 235 -7.57 -5.00 13.37
CA ASP A 235 -7.03 -3.78 12.79
C ASP A 235 -7.15 -3.82 11.26
N PRO A 236 -7.81 -2.83 10.61
CA PRO A 236 -7.93 -2.85 9.16
C PRO A 236 -6.52 -2.93 8.61
N GLY A 237 -6.19 -4.03 7.92
CA GLY A 237 -4.92 -4.12 7.22
C GLY A 237 -4.73 -2.84 6.40
N THR A 238 -3.51 -2.34 6.34
CA THR A 238 -3.21 -1.20 5.48
C THR A 238 -2.71 -1.69 4.14
N ALA A 239 -2.46 -0.77 3.24
CA ALA A 239 -1.70 -1.05 2.03
C ALA A 239 -0.64 0.02 1.84
N SER A 240 0.59 -0.38 1.55
CA SER A 240 1.57 0.54 0.98
C SER A 240 1.16 0.92 -0.43
N PHE A 241 1.60 2.09 -0.89
CA PHE A 241 1.38 2.57 -2.24
C PHE A 241 2.71 2.63 -2.98
N GLU A 242 2.81 1.91 -4.09
CA GLU A 242 3.95 2.00 -5.00
C GLU A 242 3.68 3.13 -6.02
N PRO A 243 4.36 4.29 -5.92
CA PRO A 243 4.01 5.44 -6.75
C PRO A 243 4.29 5.21 -8.24
N ARG A 244 5.21 4.31 -8.59
CA ARG A 244 5.56 4.04 -10.00
C ARG A 244 4.50 3.25 -10.74
N SER A 245 4.01 2.17 -10.13
CA SER A 245 2.92 1.38 -10.70
C SER A 245 1.55 1.98 -10.39
N GLY A 246 1.48 2.88 -9.41
CA GLY A 246 0.24 3.40 -8.85
C GLY A 246 -0.62 2.26 -8.28
N ARG A 247 0.02 1.28 -7.64
CA ARG A 247 -0.61 0.08 -7.10
C ARG A 247 -0.50 0.04 -5.58
N TYR A 248 -1.59 -0.35 -4.93
CA TYR A 248 -1.63 -0.64 -3.50
C TYR A 248 -1.18 -2.08 -3.22
N ARG A 249 -0.29 -2.25 -2.25
CA ARG A 249 0.17 -3.55 -1.77
C ARG A 249 -0.29 -3.75 -0.33
N PRO A 250 -1.27 -4.62 -0.09
CA PRO A 250 -1.76 -4.90 1.25
C PRO A 250 -0.67 -5.44 2.19
N LEU A 251 -0.64 -4.93 3.42
CA LEU A 251 0.30 -5.27 4.47
C LEU A 251 -0.45 -5.79 5.70
N PHE A 252 0.15 -6.72 6.42
CA PHE A 252 -0.36 -7.18 7.71
C PHE A 252 0.46 -6.61 8.85
N GLY A 253 -0.17 -5.96 9.82
CA GLY A 253 0.50 -5.51 11.05
C GLY A 253 -0.37 -4.54 11.82
N ALA A 254 0.18 -3.88 12.85
CA ALA A 254 -0.53 -2.87 13.63
C ALA A 254 -0.33 -1.50 12.99
N HIS A 255 -1.42 -0.79 12.66
CA HIS A 255 -1.28 0.52 11.99
C HIS A 255 -0.94 1.62 13.00
N ALA A 256 0.01 2.50 12.65
CA ALA A 256 0.55 3.46 13.59
C ALA A 256 -0.46 4.55 14.00
N ASN A 257 -1.35 5.02 13.11
CA ASN A 257 -2.41 6.01 13.39
C ASN A 257 -3.56 6.01 12.35
N ASP A 258 -4.64 6.74 12.68
CA ASP A 258 -5.88 7.06 11.94
C ASP A 258 -6.08 6.44 10.54
N THR A 259 -6.86 5.36 10.50
CA THR A 259 -7.20 4.58 9.31
C THR A 259 -8.25 5.25 8.41
N ALA A 260 -8.95 6.29 8.89
CA ALA A 260 -10.03 6.93 8.15
C ALA A 260 -9.53 7.84 7.02
N SER A 261 -8.32 8.39 7.16
CA SER A 261 -7.71 9.32 6.20
C SER A 261 -6.63 8.67 5.32
N ASP A 262 -6.27 7.41 5.55
CA ASP A 262 -5.27 6.67 4.77
C ASP A 262 -5.88 6.09 3.47
N PRO A 263 -5.37 6.49 2.28
CA PRO A 263 -5.86 5.95 1.02
C PRO A 263 -5.59 4.45 0.85
N GLY A 264 -4.53 3.90 1.46
CA GLY A 264 -4.21 2.46 1.43
C GLY A 264 -5.26 1.62 2.15
N SER A 265 -5.57 1.96 3.39
CA SER A 265 -6.66 1.35 4.18
C SER A 265 -8.01 1.45 3.47
N ARG A 266 -8.33 2.61 2.87
CA ARG A 266 -9.57 2.81 2.09
C ARG A 266 -9.61 1.94 0.83
N ALA A 267 -8.49 1.83 0.10
CA ALA A 267 -8.39 0.98 -1.08
C ALA A 267 -8.63 -0.49 -0.75
N LEU A 268 -7.97 -1.00 0.31
CA LEU A 268 -8.15 -2.37 0.76
C LEU A 268 -9.59 -2.64 1.20
N ALA A 269 -10.15 -1.77 2.05
CA ALA A 269 -11.51 -1.91 2.55
C ALA A 269 -12.55 -1.96 1.41
N TRP A 270 -12.40 -1.08 0.42
CA TRP A 270 -13.28 -1.09 -0.75
C TRP A 270 -13.11 -2.38 -1.56
N TYR A 271 -11.87 -2.77 -1.87
CA TYR A 271 -11.59 -3.96 -2.68
C TYR A 271 -12.15 -5.23 -2.03
N LEU A 272 -11.97 -5.42 -0.72
CA LEU A 272 -12.50 -6.56 0.02
C LEU A 272 -14.04 -6.68 -0.04
N GLY A 273 -14.74 -5.57 -0.30
CA GLY A 273 -16.18 -5.55 -0.53
C GLY A 273 -16.63 -5.97 -1.93
N THR A 274 -15.70 -6.19 -2.86
CA THR A 274 -16.02 -6.55 -4.26
C THR A 274 -16.27 -8.06 -4.43
N ALA A 275 -17.03 -8.43 -5.47
CA ALA A 275 -17.25 -9.82 -5.82
C ALA A 275 -15.95 -10.54 -6.24
N ASP A 276 -15.04 -9.85 -6.95
CA ASP A 276 -13.72 -10.40 -7.34
C ASP A 276 -12.89 -10.77 -6.11
N ALA A 277 -12.87 -9.91 -5.08
CA ALA A 277 -12.19 -10.22 -3.83
C ALA A 277 -12.82 -11.43 -3.12
N GLN A 278 -14.15 -11.48 -3.00
CA GLN A 278 -14.83 -12.61 -2.36
C GLN A 278 -14.56 -13.94 -3.08
N GLN A 279 -14.53 -13.92 -4.42
CA GLN A 279 -14.19 -15.10 -5.22
C GLN A 279 -12.75 -15.55 -4.99
N ARG A 280 -11.78 -14.60 -4.95
CA ARG A 280 -10.37 -14.92 -4.68
C ARG A 280 -10.15 -15.47 -3.27
N ILE A 281 -10.84 -14.90 -2.28
CA ILE A 281 -10.80 -15.37 -0.89
C ILE A 281 -11.30 -16.80 -0.80
N GLY A 282 -12.45 -17.11 -1.41
CA GLY A 282 -13.00 -18.47 -1.44
C GLY A 282 -12.05 -19.46 -2.13
N ALA A 283 -11.53 -19.11 -3.31
CA ALA A 283 -10.60 -19.97 -4.04
C ALA A 283 -9.30 -20.24 -3.27
N LEU A 284 -8.78 -19.23 -2.55
CA LEU A 284 -7.61 -19.38 -1.69
C LEU A 284 -7.91 -20.30 -0.50
N ALA A 285 -9.05 -20.14 0.16
CA ALA A 285 -9.46 -20.98 1.27
C ALA A 285 -9.64 -22.44 0.86
N ASP A 286 -10.28 -22.72 -0.29
CA ASP A 286 -10.41 -24.05 -0.87
C ASP A 286 -9.05 -24.68 -1.17
N SER A 287 -8.08 -23.87 -1.62
CA SER A 287 -6.72 -24.33 -1.86
C SER A 287 -6.00 -24.71 -0.58
N LEU A 288 -6.12 -23.90 0.47
CA LEU A 288 -5.46 -24.17 1.74
C LEU A 288 -6.12 -25.31 2.51
N LEU A 289 -7.41 -25.54 2.33
CA LEU A 289 -8.11 -26.68 2.92
C LEU A 289 -7.57 -28.01 2.39
N ARG A 290 -7.14 -28.07 1.12
CA ARG A 290 -6.53 -29.29 0.55
C ARG A 290 -5.19 -29.65 1.19
N ASP A 291 -4.45 -28.64 1.66
CA ASP A 291 -3.10 -28.76 2.24
C ASP A 291 -3.08 -28.33 3.73
N SER A 292 -4.20 -28.52 4.45
CA SER A 292 -4.41 -27.94 5.78
C SER A 292 -3.49 -28.49 6.87
N ALA A 293 -2.97 -29.71 6.70
CA ALA A 293 -2.20 -30.43 7.72
C ALA A 293 -0.93 -29.66 8.13
N ASP A 294 -0.27 -28.99 7.19
CA ASP A 294 0.95 -28.25 7.47
C ASP A 294 0.68 -26.94 8.23
N ILE A 295 -0.45 -26.28 7.94
CA ILE A 295 -0.89 -25.10 8.68
C ILE A 295 -1.30 -25.50 10.09
N GLU A 296 -2.11 -26.56 10.23
CA GLU A 296 -2.54 -27.04 11.54
C GLU A 296 -1.35 -27.42 12.43
N ARG A 297 -0.34 -28.12 11.87
CA ARG A 297 0.89 -28.46 12.58
C ARG A 297 1.63 -27.20 13.04
N ALA A 298 1.80 -26.21 12.16
CA ALA A 298 2.49 -24.97 12.49
C ALA A 298 1.79 -24.18 13.60
N LEU A 299 0.46 -24.11 13.58
CA LEU A 299 -0.32 -23.46 14.63
C LEU A 299 -0.25 -24.22 15.96
N ALA A 300 -0.29 -25.56 15.93
CA ALA A 300 -0.13 -26.37 17.14
C ALA A 300 1.26 -26.21 17.78
N GLU A 301 2.31 -26.02 16.97
CA GLU A 301 3.65 -25.68 17.48
C GLU A 301 3.69 -24.28 18.13
N LEU A 302 2.94 -23.30 17.59
CA LEU A 302 2.80 -22.00 18.24
C LEU A 302 2.15 -22.13 19.61
N ASP A 303 1.12 -22.98 19.75
CA ASP A 303 0.49 -23.23 21.05
C ASP A 303 1.47 -23.83 22.03
N ALA A 304 2.22 -24.86 21.61
CA ALA A 304 3.20 -25.51 22.45
C ALA A 304 4.29 -24.54 22.94
N ARG A 305 4.74 -23.61 22.08
CA ARG A 305 5.74 -22.60 22.43
C ARG A 305 5.22 -21.52 23.38
N ASN A 306 3.92 -21.20 23.33
CA ASN A 306 3.35 -20.06 24.06
C ASN A 306 2.44 -20.45 25.23
N ALA A 307 2.06 -21.72 25.40
CA ALA A 307 1.08 -22.15 26.40
C ALA A 307 1.43 -21.74 27.84
N SER A 308 2.71 -21.81 28.24
CA SER A 308 3.11 -21.41 29.59
C SER A 308 3.06 -19.90 29.82
N ALA A 309 3.00 -19.07 28.78
CA ALA A 309 2.81 -17.63 28.91
C ALA A 309 1.44 -17.28 29.50
N PHE A 310 0.42 -18.07 29.12
CA PHE A 310 -0.97 -17.87 29.49
C PHE A 310 -1.37 -18.56 30.80
N THR A 311 -0.48 -19.34 31.44
CA THR A 311 -0.87 -20.09 32.63
C THR A 311 -1.36 -19.19 33.73
N GLY A 312 -0.65 -18.10 34.07
CA GLY A 312 -1.01 -17.29 35.25
C GLY A 312 -1.23 -18.19 36.47
N GLU A 313 -2.47 -18.24 36.96
CA GLU A 313 -2.94 -19.14 38.05
C GLU A 313 -3.64 -20.44 37.56
N MET A 314 -3.81 -20.63 36.24
CA MET A 314 -4.40 -21.80 35.59
C MET A 314 -3.39 -22.94 35.40
N ARG A 315 -3.87 -24.18 35.41
CA ARG A 315 -3.05 -25.36 35.08
C ARG A 315 -2.75 -25.45 33.58
N ILE A 316 -1.56 -25.94 33.25
CA ILE A 316 -1.07 -25.98 31.86
C ILE A 316 -1.92 -26.89 30.95
N GLY A 317 -2.47 -27.97 31.49
CA GLY A 317 -3.33 -28.88 30.72
C GLY A 317 -4.64 -28.22 30.28
N TYR A 318 -5.22 -27.38 31.14
CA TYR A 318 -6.41 -26.60 30.81
C TYR A 318 -6.10 -25.56 29.73
N VAL A 319 -5.01 -24.81 29.88
CA VAL A 319 -4.58 -23.82 28.89
C VAL A 319 -4.38 -24.46 27.51
N ARG A 320 -3.75 -25.63 27.43
CA ARG A 320 -3.57 -26.34 26.15
C ARG A 320 -4.89 -26.74 25.49
N ALA A 321 -5.87 -27.15 26.29
CA ALA A 321 -7.20 -27.47 25.78
C ALA A 321 -7.89 -26.21 25.21
N GLU A 322 -7.83 -25.10 25.93
CA GLU A 322 -8.38 -23.81 25.46
C GLU A 322 -7.69 -23.32 24.18
N LEU A 323 -6.37 -23.33 24.13
CA LEU A 323 -5.63 -22.95 22.92
C LEU A 323 -5.98 -23.87 21.74
N SER A 324 -6.18 -25.16 21.99
CA SER A 324 -6.64 -26.09 20.96
C SER A 324 -8.05 -25.75 20.45
N HIS A 325 -8.97 -25.36 21.35
CA HIS A 325 -10.30 -24.89 20.97
C HIS A 325 -10.24 -23.61 20.13
N VAL A 326 -9.46 -22.62 20.58
CA VAL A 326 -9.20 -21.35 19.88
C VAL A 326 -8.60 -21.58 18.49
N ARG A 327 -7.64 -22.50 18.37
CA ARG A 327 -7.02 -22.90 17.09
C ARG A 327 -8.05 -23.54 16.15
N GLN A 328 -8.89 -24.45 16.64
CA GLN A 328 -9.92 -25.10 15.83
C GLN A 328 -10.95 -24.08 15.34
N GLU A 329 -11.40 -23.15 16.19
CA GLU A 329 -12.29 -22.07 15.79
C GLU A 329 -11.66 -21.19 14.70
N PHE A 330 -10.38 -20.82 14.87
CA PHE A 330 -9.64 -20.04 13.90
C PHE A 330 -9.54 -20.76 12.55
N LEU A 331 -9.12 -22.04 12.54
CA LEU A 331 -9.01 -22.85 11.32
C LEU A 331 -10.37 -23.04 10.63
N GLN A 332 -11.42 -23.28 11.41
CA GLN A 332 -12.77 -23.42 10.87
C GLN A 332 -13.20 -22.15 10.15
N ARG A 333 -12.98 -20.97 10.74
CA ARG A 333 -13.29 -19.69 10.10
C ARG A 333 -12.36 -19.37 8.93
N LEU A 334 -11.09 -19.80 8.99
CA LEU A 334 -10.11 -19.61 7.92
C LEU A 334 -10.52 -20.36 6.65
N PHE A 335 -10.95 -21.62 6.79
CA PHE A 335 -11.31 -22.47 5.66
C PHE A 335 -12.77 -22.30 5.21
N ASN A 336 -13.70 -22.05 6.13
CA ASN A 336 -15.12 -21.83 5.77
C ASN A 336 -15.40 -20.35 5.50
N GLN A 337 -14.94 -19.87 4.35
CA GLN A 337 -15.24 -18.52 3.87
C GLN A 337 -16.66 -18.48 3.28
N ALA A 338 -17.66 -18.10 4.08
CA ALA A 338 -18.97 -17.79 3.55
C ALA A 338 -18.89 -16.50 2.71
N PRO A 339 -19.50 -16.43 1.51
CA PRO A 339 -19.56 -15.18 0.75
C PRO A 339 -20.23 -14.13 1.63
N ARG A 340 -19.52 -13.06 1.99
CA ARG A 340 -20.16 -11.96 2.71
C ARG A 340 -21.19 -11.35 1.76
N THR A 341 -22.44 -11.21 2.22
CA THR A 341 -23.48 -10.50 1.47
C THR A 341 -22.94 -9.12 1.14
N VAL A 342 -22.75 -8.84 -0.15
CA VAL A 342 -22.32 -7.54 -0.65
C VAL A 342 -23.44 -6.55 -0.36
N THR A 343 -23.46 -5.95 0.83
CA THR A 343 -24.28 -4.76 1.09
C THR A 343 -23.54 -3.56 0.52
N SER A 344 -23.46 -3.50 -0.81
CA SER A 344 -22.97 -2.30 -1.49
C SER A 344 -24.00 -1.19 -1.31
N LYS A 345 -23.79 -0.30 -0.34
CA LYS A 345 -24.18 1.12 -0.51
C LYS A 345 -23.19 1.78 -1.48
N ALA A 346 -23.17 1.29 -2.71
CA ALA A 346 -22.48 1.85 -3.87
C ALA A 346 -22.95 1.06 -5.08
N GLY A 347 -24.16 1.34 -5.53
CA GLY A 347 -24.59 0.91 -6.86
C GLY A 347 -23.78 1.70 -7.89
N LEU A 348 -22.78 1.06 -8.49
CA LEU A 348 -22.21 1.51 -9.76
C LEU A 348 -22.35 0.35 -10.76
N PRO A 349 -22.80 0.63 -12.00
CA PRO A 349 -23.03 -0.39 -12.99
C PRO A 349 -21.70 -1.04 -13.40
N GLY A 350 -21.73 -2.35 -13.61
CA GLY A 350 -20.60 -3.10 -14.14
C GLY A 350 -20.15 -2.56 -15.51
N PRO A 351 -18.93 -2.96 -15.96
CA PRO A 351 -18.31 -2.46 -17.17
C PRO A 351 -19.23 -2.67 -18.37
N GLN A 352 -19.79 -1.57 -18.87
CA GLN A 352 -20.63 -1.60 -20.05
C GLN A 352 -19.76 -1.97 -21.25
N GLY A 353 -20.15 -3.04 -21.94
CA GLY A 353 -19.56 -3.46 -23.19
C GLY A 353 -19.62 -2.34 -24.24
N ARG A 354 -18.66 -2.37 -25.17
CA ARG A 354 -18.46 -1.42 -26.28
C ARG A 354 -19.77 -0.99 -26.94
N VAL A 355 -20.30 0.15 -26.49
CA VAL A 355 -21.26 0.95 -27.24
C VAL A 355 -20.45 2.03 -27.96
N LEU A 356 -20.65 2.18 -29.27
CA LEU A 356 -20.20 3.36 -30.01
C LEU A 356 -20.70 4.58 -29.23
N PRO A 357 -19.83 5.46 -28.69
CA PRO A 357 -20.31 6.61 -27.94
C PRO A 357 -21.20 7.42 -28.88
N SER A 358 -22.47 7.53 -28.54
CA SER A 358 -23.41 8.45 -29.16
C SER A 358 -22.84 9.85 -28.96
N GLY A 359 -22.20 10.42 -29.99
CA GLY A 359 -21.58 11.74 -29.91
C GLY A 359 -20.11 11.85 -30.34
N LEU A 360 -19.56 10.91 -31.14
CA LEU A 360 -18.23 11.11 -31.71
C LEU A 360 -18.16 12.41 -32.52
N ASP A 361 -17.12 13.20 -32.24
CA ASP A 361 -16.92 14.50 -32.87
C ASP A 361 -17.00 14.45 -34.41
N PRO A 362 -17.64 15.43 -35.08
CA PRO A 362 -17.75 15.46 -36.54
C PRO A 362 -16.40 15.37 -37.27
N PHE A 363 -15.35 15.99 -36.73
CA PHE A 363 -13.99 15.91 -37.27
C PHE A 363 -13.47 14.47 -37.24
N LEU A 364 -13.63 13.78 -36.11
CA LEU A 364 -13.18 12.39 -35.95
C LEU A 364 -13.97 11.43 -36.84
N ARG A 365 -15.30 11.62 -36.92
CA ARG A 365 -16.19 10.76 -37.73
C ARG A 365 -15.82 10.75 -39.20
N LYS A 366 -15.35 11.89 -39.75
CA LYS A 366 -14.91 12.02 -41.15
C LYS A 366 -13.75 11.10 -41.50
N TYR A 367 -12.90 10.76 -40.52
CA TYR A 367 -11.65 10.04 -40.71
C TYR A 367 -11.63 8.68 -40.03
N LEU A 368 -12.78 8.21 -39.53
CA LEU A 368 -12.89 6.93 -38.87
C LEU A 368 -12.83 5.78 -39.89
N VAL A 369 -11.89 4.86 -39.68
CA VAL A 369 -11.74 3.61 -40.44
C VAL A 369 -11.64 2.46 -39.45
N GLY A 370 -12.74 1.73 -39.27
CA GLY A 370 -12.83 0.69 -38.23
C GLY A 370 -12.75 1.30 -36.84
N ASP A 371 -11.75 0.91 -36.06
CA ASP A 371 -11.43 1.42 -34.72
C ASP A 371 -10.35 2.52 -34.73
N THR A 372 -9.93 2.97 -35.91
CA THR A 372 -8.80 3.90 -36.05
C THR A 372 -9.24 5.18 -36.76
N ILE A 373 -8.98 6.34 -36.15
CA ILE A 373 -9.17 7.65 -36.78
C ILE A 373 -7.88 8.02 -37.51
N ARG A 374 -7.93 8.13 -38.84
CA ARG A 374 -6.75 8.39 -39.70
C ARG A 374 -6.82 9.76 -40.34
N VAL A 375 -6.20 10.75 -39.72
CA VAL A 375 -6.15 12.12 -40.22
C VAL A 375 -5.16 12.19 -41.40
N PRO A 376 -5.64 12.45 -42.63
CA PRO A 376 -4.81 12.38 -43.82
C PRO A 376 -3.95 13.63 -44.03
N ARG A 377 -3.08 13.59 -45.04
CA ARG A 377 -2.34 14.75 -45.54
C ARG A 377 -3.30 15.83 -46.03
N ALA A 378 -3.54 16.83 -45.19
CA ALA A 378 -4.24 18.07 -45.52
C ALA A 378 -3.98 19.10 -44.43
N LYS A 379 -4.48 20.33 -44.62
CA LYS A 379 -4.61 21.32 -43.55
C LYS A 379 -5.95 21.09 -42.87
N HIS A 380 -5.93 21.00 -41.54
CA HIS A 380 -7.09 20.81 -40.70
C HIS A 380 -7.10 21.90 -39.64
N LEU A 381 -8.21 22.62 -39.51
CA LEU A 381 -8.43 23.56 -38.41
C LEU A 381 -9.10 22.80 -37.27
N ILE A 382 -8.52 22.92 -36.07
CA ILE A 382 -9.10 22.43 -34.82
C ILE A 382 -9.43 23.65 -33.99
N ASP A 383 -10.72 23.89 -33.76
CA ASP A 383 -11.22 25.12 -33.13
C ASP A 383 -11.81 24.91 -31.72
N HIS A 384 -11.82 23.68 -31.23
CA HIS A 384 -12.31 23.29 -29.91
C HIS A 384 -11.57 22.04 -29.40
N VAL A 385 -11.91 21.58 -28.19
CA VAL A 385 -11.35 20.35 -27.62
C VAL A 385 -12.05 19.13 -28.19
N ILE A 386 -11.28 18.23 -28.80
CA ILE A 386 -11.78 17.00 -29.41
C ILE A 386 -11.40 15.80 -28.54
N THR A 387 -12.36 14.94 -28.22
CA THR A 387 -12.11 13.72 -27.43
C THR A 387 -12.21 12.47 -28.29
N VAL A 388 -11.10 11.74 -28.40
CA VAL A 388 -11.02 10.39 -28.96
C VAL A 388 -11.35 9.39 -27.84
N PRO A 389 -12.46 8.65 -27.95
CA PRO A 389 -12.96 7.80 -26.88
C PRO A 389 -12.16 6.49 -26.72
N LYS A 390 -12.36 5.83 -25.57
CA LYS A 390 -11.76 4.52 -25.27
C LYS A 390 -12.04 3.51 -26.38
N GLY A 391 -11.01 2.75 -26.74
CA GLY A 391 -11.07 1.72 -27.78
C GLY A 391 -10.79 2.21 -29.20
N TYR A 392 -10.50 3.50 -29.40
CA TYR A 392 -10.08 4.05 -30.69
C TYR A 392 -8.62 4.54 -30.66
N GLY A 393 -7.92 4.42 -31.78
CA GLY A 393 -6.59 5.00 -31.97
C GLY A 393 -6.63 6.25 -32.86
N LEU A 394 -5.77 7.24 -32.59
CA LEU A 394 -5.59 8.41 -33.44
C LEU A 394 -4.28 8.30 -34.22
N VAL A 395 -4.38 8.35 -35.55
CA VAL A 395 -3.23 8.31 -36.47
C VAL A 395 -3.18 9.59 -37.30
N LEU A 396 -2.09 10.33 -37.15
CA LEU A 396 -1.75 11.47 -38.00
C LEU A 396 -0.83 10.99 -39.12
N GLU A 397 -1.34 10.95 -40.35
CA GLU A 397 -0.58 10.50 -41.51
C GLU A 397 0.46 11.54 -41.95
N LYS A 398 1.52 11.09 -42.62
CA LYS A 398 2.59 11.95 -43.15
C LYS A 398 2.05 13.19 -43.88
N GLY A 399 2.56 14.37 -43.54
CA GLY A 399 2.14 15.63 -44.15
C GLY A 399 0.80 16.19 -43.65
N ALA A 400 0.15 15.57 -42.66
CA ALA A 400 -0.98 16.17 -41.95
C ALA A 400 -0.54 17.45 -41.23
N ARG A 401 -1.40 18.48 -41.26
CA ARG A 401 -1.16 19.78 -40.62
C ARG A 401 -2.38 20.15 -39.79
N LEU A 402 -2.23 20.15 -38.47
CA LEU A 402 -3.24 20.62 -37.53
C LEU A 402 -2.92 22.08 -37.15
N ASN A 403 -3.83 22.98 -37.48
CA ASN A 403 -3.82 24.37 -37.02
C ASN A 403 -4.79 24.48 -35.86
N MET A 404 -4.29 24.82 -34.69
CA MET A 404 -5.01 24.78 -33.42
C MET A 404 -5.38 26.21 -33.01
N THR A 405 -6.67 26.53 -32.86
CA THR A 405 -7.06 27.84 -32.31
C THR A 405 -6.72 27.95 -30.82
N ALA A 406 -6.76 29.16 -30.27
CA ALA A 406 -6.56 29.39 -28.84
C ALA A 406 -7.48 28.49 -27.98
N GLY A 407 -6.90 27.80 -26.99
CA GLY A 407 -7.64 26.89 -26.10
C GLY A 407 -8.12 25.56 -26.71
N SER A 408 -7.97 25.35 -28.02
CA SER A 408 -8.30 24.05 -28.65
C SER A 408 -7.30 22.96 -28.26
N GLY A 409 -7.69 21.69 -28.36
CA GLY A 409 -6.85 20.57 -27.93
C GLY A 409 -7.42 19.21 -28.32
N ILE A 410 -6.69 18.14 -28.00
CA ILE A 410 -7.13 16.77 -28.28
C ILE A 410 -6.90 15.90 -27.04
N ILE A 411 -7.94 15.22 -26.58
CA ILE A 411 -7.87 14.21 -25.52
C ILE A 411 -8.01 12.85 -26.18
N VAL A 412 -7.08 11.92 -25.91
CA VAL A 412 -7.03 10.60 -26.53
C VAL A 412 -7.04 9.52 -25.46
N HIS A 413 -8.15 8.81 -25.32
CA HIS A 413 -8.25 7.65 -24.44
C HIS A 413 -7.81 6.36 -25.16
N GLY A 414 -6.61 6.37 -25.75
CA GLY A 414 -6.12 5.30 -26.61
C GLY A 414 -4.74 5.62 -27.20
N ALA A 415 -4.35 4.90 -28.24
CA ALA A 415 -3.04 5.09 -28.86
C ALA A 415 -2.99 6.34 -29.75
N LEU A 416 -1.90 7.10 -29.66
CA LEU A 416 -1.56 8.19 -30.57
C LEU A 416 -0.36 7.79 -31.45
N HIS A 417 -0.54 7.92 -32.77
CA HIS A 417 0.52 7.71 -33.74
C HIS A 417 0.68 8.92 -34.67
N ALA A 418 1.91 9.42 -34.81
CA ALA A 418 2.28 10.39 -35.84
C ALA A 418 3.27 9.74 -36.81
N ARG A 419 2.91 9.66 -38.09
CA ARG A 419 3.68 8.96 -39.13
C ARG A 419 4.44 9.93 -40.04
N GLY A 420 4.97 11.01 -39.47
CA GLY A 420 5.75 11.99 -40.21
C GLY A 420 7.09 11.43 -40.69
N THR A 421 7.68 12.10 -41.69
CA THR A 421 9.05 11.85 -42.14
C THR A 421 9.80 13.19 -42.24
N GLN A 422 11.12 13.16 -42.44
CA GLN A 422 11.89 14.39 -42.66
C GLN A 422 11.36 15.20 -43.87
N LEU A 423 10.98 14.51 -44.95
CA LEU A 423 10.43 15.14 -46.17
C LEU A 423 8.97 15.54 -46.03
N ASN A 424 8.17 14.76 -45.29
CA ASN A 424 6.75 15.01 -45.08
C ASN A 424 6.41 14.92 -43.58
N PRO A 425 6.78 15.96 -42.79
CA PRO A 425 6.51 15.97 -41.36
C PRO A 425 5.02 16.03 -41.07
N VAL A 426 4.63 15.62 -39.86
CA VAL A 426 3.34 16.00 -39.28
C VAL A 426 3.53 17.33 -38.56
N PHE A 427 2.67 18.31 -38.82
CA PHE A 427 2.73 19.62 -38.17
C PHE A 427 1.54 19.84 -37.26
N ILE A 428 1.81 20.36 -36.06
CA ILE A 428 0.79 20.80 -35.11
C ILE A 428 1.21 22.17 -34.58
N ARG A 429 0.44 23.21 -34.89
CA ARG A 429 0.84 24.61 -34.66
C ARG A 429 -0.37 25.45 -34.26
N PRO A 430 -0.17 26.60 -33.60
CA PRO A 430 -1.24 27.55 -33.42
C PRO A 430 -1.76 28.03 -34.79
N ALA A 431 -3.07 28.27 -34.87
CA ALA A 431 -3.71 28.90 -36.02
C ALA A 431 -3.30 30.37 -36.13
N ASP A 432 -3.18 31.06 -34.99
CA ASP A 432 -2.79 32.45 -34.87
C ASP A 432 -1.51 32.57 -34.02
N GLU A 433 -0.51 33.29 -34.52
CA GLU A 433 0.76 33.46 -33.82
C GLU A 433 0.57 34.17 -32.47
N GLY A 434 1.22 33.65 -31.42
CA GLY A 434 1.09 34.18 -30.06
C GLY A 434 -0.21 33.79 -29.31
N ALA A 435 -1.13 33.06 -29.96
CA ALA A 435 -2.34 32.55 -29.33
C ALA A 435 -2.16 31.06 -28.96
N PRO A 436 -1.83 30.74 -27.68
CA PRO A 436 -1.51 29.38 -27.31
C PRO A 436 -2.75 28.47 -27.34
N TRP A 437 -2.59 27.32 -27.98
CA TRP A 437 -3.55 26.23 -27.89
C TRP A 437 -3.25 25.36 -26.66
N ALA A 438 -4.20 24.49 -26.29
CA ALA A 438 -4.11 23.76 -25.04
C ALA A 438 -3.05 22.66 -25.07
N GLY A 439 -3.34 21.51 -25.66
CA GLY A 439 -2.41 20.39 -25.68
C GLY A 439 -3.01 19.14 -26.33
N ILE A 440 -2.20 18.09 -26.45
CA ILE A 440 -2.67 16.74 -26.77
C ILE A 440 -2.39 15.84 -25.58
N HIS A 441 -3.47 15.32 -24.98
CA HIS A 441 -3.40 14.50 -23.78
C HIS A 441 -3.77 13.07 -24.14
N VAL A 442 -2.91 12.12 -23.79
CA VAL A 442 -3.10 10.71 -24.11
C VAL A 442 -3.17 9.91 -22.82
N THR A 443 -4.30 9.28 -22.57
CA THR A 443 -4.53 8.42 -21.39
C THR A 443 -4.61 6.97 -21.84
N GLY A 444 -3.64 6.18 -21.41
CA GLY A 444 -3.51 4.76 -21.68
C GLY A 444 -3.79 3.88 -20.47
N THR A 445 -3.51 2.58 -20.61
CA THR A 445 -3.76 1.53 -19.63
C THR A 445 -2.48 0.84 -19.14
N GLY A 446 -1.33 1.54 -19.18
CA GLY A 446 0.00 1.00 -18.90
C GLY A 446 0.63 0.20 -20.05
N SER A 447 -0.20 -0.38 -20.95
CA SER A 447 0.24 -1.11 -22.15
C SER A 447 -0.05 -0.37 -23.46
N THR A 448 -0.59 0.85 -23.38
CA THR A 448 -0.96 1.62 -24.58
C THR A 448 0.29 2.15 -25.26
N ARG A 449 0.51 1.73 -26.50
CA ARG A 449 1.72 2.08 -27.26
C ARG A 449 1.47 3.28 -28.17
N CYS A 450 2.28 4.31 -28.02
CA CYS A 450 2.27 5.50 -28.86
C CYS A 450 3.56 5.60 -29.68
N VAL A 451 3.46 6.03 -30.93
CA VAL A 451 4.63 6.13 -31.83
C VAL A 451 4.57 7.43 -32.60
N LEU A 452 5.52 8.32 -32.32
CA LEU A 452 5.62 9.63 -32.95
C LEU A 452 6.92 9.70 -33.76
N THR A 453 6.79 9.81 -35.08
CA THR A 453 7.94 10.00 -35.96
C THR A 453 7.75 11.27 -36.78
N GLY A 454 8.80 12.07 -36.91
CA GLY A 454 8.80 13.26 -37.77
C GLY A 454 7.72 14.28 -37.40
N LEU A 455 7.39 14.40 -36.11
CA LEU A 455 6.45 15.40 -35.59
C LEU A 455 7.15 16.76 -35.45
N ARG A 456 6.47 17.83 -35.86
CA ARG A 456 6.92 19.23 -35.71
C ARG A 456 5.82 20.01 -35.02
N MET A 457 6.06 20.39 -33.77
CA MET A 457 5.00 20.87 -32.89
C MET A 457 5.41 22.14 -32.14
N SER A 458 4.52 23.12 -32.05
CA SER A 458 4.84 24.41 -31.43
C SER A 458 3.67 25.14 -30.80
N GLY A 459 3.93 26.05 -29.87
CA GLY A 459 2.99 27.08 -29.40
C GLY A 459 1.78 26.56 -28.61
N GLY A 460 1.82 25.33 -28.10
CA GLY A 460 0.80 24.77 -27.20
C GLY A 460 1.23 24.82 -25.74
N GLY A 461 0.48 24.18 -24.86
CA GLY A 461 0.73 24.13 -23.41
C GLY A 461 -0.13 25.09 -22.59
N ALA A 462 -1.26 25.58 -23.13
CA ALA A 462 -2.31 26.20 -22.32
C ALA A 462 -3.17 25.12 -21.63
N SER A 463 -3.99 25.51 -20.65
CA SER A 463 -4.85 24.55 -19.95
C SER A 463 -5.97 24.06 -20.88
N ILE A 464 -6.14 22.73 -20.99
CA ILE A 464 -7.18 22.12 -21.83
C ILE A 464 -8.55 22.01 -21.13
N GLY A 465 -8.59 22.14 -19.79
CA GLY A 465 -9.80 21.93 -18.99
C GLY A 465 -10.30 20.47 -19.01
N GLY A 466 -10.67 19.92 -17.85
CA GLY A 466 -11.12 18.52 -17.73
C GLY A 466 -10.39 17.77 -16.61
N GLU A 467 -11.01 16.69 -16.12
CA GLU A 467 -10.47 15.87 -15.03
C GLU A 467 -9.17 15.17 -15.49
N GLY A 468 -8.08 15.30 -14.71
CA GLY A 468 -6.77 14.67 -15.01
C GLY A 468 -5.90 15.38 -16.06
N ALA A 469 -6.33 16.51 -16.60
CA ALA A 469 -5.56 17.26 -17.59
C ALA A 469 -4.36 18.00 -16.98
N VAL A 470 -3.13 17.66 -17.39
CA VAL A 470 -1.90 18.40 -17.03
C VAL A 470 -1.59 19.49 -18.04
N ASN A 471 -1.05 20.63 -17.60
CA ASN A 471 -0.64 21.67 -18.54
C ASN A 471 0.63 21.22 -19.28
N ALA A 472 0.49 20.69 -20.50
CA ALA A 472 1.60 20.33 -21.36
C ALA A 472 1.20 20.37 -22.84
N MET A 473 2.18 20.55 -23.72
CA MET A 473 1.96 20.48 -25.16
C MET A 473 1.61 19.05 -25.59
N LEU A 474 2.39 18.07 -25.11
CA LEU A 474 2.10 16.64 -25.19
C LEU A 474 2.08 16.06 -23.78
N ALA A 475 0.98 15.44 -23.38
CA ALA A 475 0.86 14.72 -22.12
C ALA A 475 0.58 13.24 -22.36
N PHE A 476 1.29 12.36 -21.66
CA PHE A 476 1.09 10.93 -21.70
C PHE A 476 0.91 10.38 -20.28
N GLN A 477 -0.19 9.67 -20.06
CA GLN A 477 -0.46 8.96 -18.82
C GLN A 477 -0.64 7.48 -19.13
N GLY A 478 0.08 6.59 -18.45
CA GLY A 478 -0.09 5.14 -18.63
C GLY A 478 0.31 4.63 -20.03
N CYS A 479 1.35 5.21 -20.65
CA CYS A 479 1.72 4.92 -22.05
C CYS A 479 3.18 4.49 -22.23
N GLU A 480 3.43 3.64 -23.22
CA GLU A 480 4.77 3.40 -23.79
C GLU A 480 4.93 4.22 -25.08
N VAL A 481 5.68 5.31 -25.01
CA VAL A 481 5.84 6.30 -26.07
C VAL A 481 7.20 6.15 -26.72
N ARG A 482 7.23 6.06 -28.05
CA ARG A 482 8.47 6.12 -28.84
C ARG A 482 8.45 7.32 -29.75
N MET A 483 9.45 8.17 -29.63
CA MET A 483 9.61 9.40 -30.40
C MET A 483 10.91 9.37 -31.20
N SER A 484 10.83 9.65 -32.50
CA SER A 484 12.01 9.68 -33.36
C SER A 484 11.99 10.82 -34.37
N GLY A 485 13.10 11.55 -34.48
CA GLY A 485 13.25 12.62 -35.46
C GLY A 485 12.22 13.74 -35.27
N CYS A 486 11.79 14.00 -34.03
CA CYS A 486 10.76 14.99 -33.69
C CYS A 486 11.38 16.36 -33.34
N ALA A 487 10.60 17.42 -33.44
CA ALA A 487 11.00 18.76 -33.01
C ALA A 487 9.82 19.45 -32.31
N ILE A 488 10.01 19.87 -31.07
CA ILE A 488 8.98 20.50 -30.25
C ILE A 488 9.56 21.80 -29.67
N ASN A 489 8.86 22.92 -29.84
CA ASN A 489 9.36 24.19 -29.36
C ASN A 489 8.30 25.18 -28.86
N GLY A 490 8.75 26.10 -28.00
CA GLY A 490 7.93 27.20 -27.52
C GLY A 490 6.67 26.73 -26.80
N SER A 491 6.81 25.84 -25.82
CA SER A 491 5.71 25.51 -24.92
C SER A 491 5.35 26.74 -24.08
N GLY A 492 4.05 26.94 -23.90
CA GLY A 492 3.48 28.04 -23.12
C GLY A 492 3.62 27.81 -21.62
N ALA A 493 2.50 27.90 -20.90
CA ALA A 493 2.46 27.74 -19.43
C ALA A 493 2.69 26.29 -18.96
N GLY A 494 2.74 25.33 -19.88
CA GLY A 494 2.92 23.91 -19.64
C GLY A 494 4.23 23.35 -20.18
N ALA A 495 4.59 22.15 -19.74
CA ALA A 495 5.78 21.45 -20.24
C ALA A 495 5.67 21.17 -21.75
N ALA A 496 6.80 21.03 -22.44
CA ALA A 496 6.75 20.62 -23.85
C ALA A 496 6.26 19.16 -23.95
N ILE A 497 6.75 18.29 -23.06
CA ILE A 497 6.26 16.93 -22.88
C ILE A 497 6.10 16.64 -21.38
N ASP A 498 4.99 16.03 -21.00
CA ASP A 498 4.76 15.51 -19.65
C ASP A 498 4.40 14.02 -19.71
N VAL A 499 5.04 13.19 -18.89
CA VAL A 499 4.84 11.74 -18.83
C VAL A 499 4.62 11.30 -17.39
N HIS A 500 3.45 10.71 -17.14
CA HIS A 500 3.05 10.15 -15.85
C HIS A 500 2.79 8.66 -16.02
N HIS A 501 3.45 7.80 -15.24
CA HIS A 501 3.32 6.33 -15.31
C HIS A 501 3.52 5.75 -16.72
N GLY A 502 4.71 5.26 -17.02
CA GLY A 502 4.97 4.63 -18.31
C GLY A 502 6.41 4.80 -18.74
N LYS A 503 6.61 4.89 -20.05
CA LYS A 503 7.95 5.00 -20.63
C LYS A 503 7.95 5.94 -21.83
N LEU A 504 8.96 6.79 -21.90
CA LEU A 504 9.27 7.62 -23.06
C LEU A 504 10.65 7.27 -23.59
N SER A 505 10.72 6.74 -24.81
CA SER A 505 11.97 6.57 -25.55
C SER A 505 12.07 7.61 -26.66
N MET A 506 13.15 8.40 -26.65
CA MET A 506 13.40 9.48 -27.59
C MET A 506 14.69 9.23 -28.36
N LYS A 507 14.64 9.40 -29.68
CA LYS A 507 15.82 9.36 -30.55
C LYS A 507 15.84 10.56 -31.48
N GLU A 508 17.01 11.19 -31.64
CA GLU A 508 17.23 12.25 -32.63
C GLU A 508 16.15 13.35 -32.56
N THR A 509 15.78 13.73 -31.34
CA THR A 509 14.67 14.67 -31.08
C THR A 509 15.21 15.98 -30.54
N TRP A 510 14.62 17.07 -31.01
CA TRP A 510 14.98 18.43 -30.63
C TRP A 510 13.88 19.08 -29.79
N LEU A 511 14.25 19.62 -28.63
CA LEU A 511 13.36 20.35 -27.72
C LEU A 511 13.94 21.74 -27.48
N ALA A 512 13.13 22.79 -27.65
CA ALA A 512 13.61 24.17 -27.50
C ALA A 512 12.61 25.15 -26.89
N GLY A 513 13.12 26.06 -26.06
CA GLY A 513 12.32 27.09 -25.39
C GLY A 513 11.31 26.51 -24.40
N GLY A 514 10.55 27.39 -23.75
CA GLY A 514 9.55 27.03 -22.74
C GLY A 514 9.56 27.97 -21.55
N GLN A 515 8.44 28.10 -20.85
CA GLN A 515 8.33 28.93 -19.63
C GLN A 515 8.44 28.11 -18.33
N VAL A 516 8.27 26.80 -18.44
CA VAL A 516 8.34 25.81 -17.36
C VAL A 516 9.22 24.64 -17.84
N PRO A 517 9.54 23.62 -17.02
CA PRO A 517 10.41 22.52 -17.44
C PRO A 517 10.00 21.93 -18.80
N GLN A 518 10.96 21.73 -19.70
CA GLN A 518 10.66 21.22 -21.04
C GLN A 518 10.11 19.80 -21.02
N LEU A 519 10.68 18.96 -20.15
CA LEU A 519 10.27 17.58 -19.99
C LEU A 519 9.97 17.29 -18.52
N ASN A 520 8.73 16.90 -18.23
CA ASN A 520 8.32 16.38 -16.93
C ASN A 520 8.24 14.86 -17.01
N ILE A 521 8.98 14.16 -16.16
CA ILE A 521 8.93 12.70 -16.03
C ILE A 521 8.56 12.37 -14.59
N THR A 522 7.32 11.92 -14.38
CA THR A 522 6.79 11.61 -13.05
C THR A 522 6.44 10.13 -12.99
N PHE A 523 7.06 9.39 -12.09
CA PHE A 523 6.80 7.95 -11.88
C PHE A 523 6.97 7.10 -13.16
N ALA A 524 7.83 7.54 -14.08
CA ALA A 524 8.00 6.98 -15.42
C ALA A 524 9.48 6.73 -15.77
N ASP A 525 9.70 6.01 -16.86
CA ASP A 525 11.02 5.76 -17.45
C ASP A 525 11.28 6.73 -18.62
N LEU A 526 12.48 7.30 -18.70
CA LEU A 526 12.97 8.08 -19.84
C LEU A 526 14.23 7.43 -20.42
N GLU A 527 14.23 7.19 -21.72
CA GLU A 527 15.43 6.85 -22.50
C GLU A 527 15.60 7.90 -23.59
N ALA A 528 16.73 8.61 -23.63
CA ALA A 528 17.00 9.60 -24.67
C ALA A 528 18.37 9.37 -25.30
N GLU A 529 18.40 9.28 -26.63
CA GLU A 529 19.60 9.07 -27.43
C GLU A 529 19.69 10.11 -28.56
N GLY A 530 20.86 10.73 -28.76
CA GLY A 530 21.07 11.60 -29.92
C GLY A 530 20.19 12.86 -29.89
N CYS A 531 19.69 13.26 -28.73
CA CYS A 531 18.75 14.37 -28.59
C CYS A 531 19.49 15.71 -28.37
N THR A 532 18.78 16.81 -28.60
CA THR A 532 19.32 18.16 -28.35
C THR A 532 18.27 18.98 -27.63
N PHE A 533 18.64 19.52 -26.48
CA PHE A 533 17.78 20.27 -25.59
C PHE A 533 18.32 21.69 -25.44
N VAL A 534 17.54 22.67 -25.88
CA VAL A 534 17.91 24.09 -25.90
C VAL A 534 16.97 24.88 -25.00
N GLY A 535 17.48 25.43 -23.91
CA GLY A 535 16.67 26.13 -22.92
C GLY A 535 16.05 27.43 -23.46
N GLU A 536 16.81 28.25 -24.18
CA GLU A 536 16.39 29.61 -24.60
C GLU A 536 15.79 30.43 -23.44
N GLY A 537 16.39 30.34 -22.26
CA GLY A 537 15.89 31.00 -21.04
C GLY A 537 14.89 30.18 -20.22
N CYS A 538 14.49 28.99 -20.69
CA CYS A 538 13.71 28.03 -19.91
C CYS A 538 14.39 27.70 -18.56
N PRO A 539 13.65 27.60 -17.44
CA PRO A 539 14.24 27.34 -16.13
C PRO A 539 14.83 25.93 -16.00
N THR A 540 14.26 24.93 -16.66
CA THR A 540 14.67 23.53 -16.50
C THR A 540 14.54 22.72 -17.78
N GLY A 541 15.49 21.82 -18.04
CA GLY A 541 15.41 20.89 -19.16
C GLY A 541 14.50 19.72 -18.82
N VAL A 542 15.00 18.80 -18.01
CA VAL A 542 14.25 17.64 -17.54
C VAL A 542 14.02 17.77 -16.03
N LEU A 543 12.76 17.65 -15.61
CA LEU A 543 12.35 17.55 -14.23
C LEU A 543 11.81 16.15 -13.97
N ALA A 544 12.52 15.39 -13.14
CA ALA A 544 12.25 13.98 -12.92
C ALA A 544 11.91 13.69 -11.45
N ARG A 545 10.82 12.94 -11.24
CA ARG A 545 10.27 12.63 -9.92
C ARG A 545 9.90 11.15 -9.83
N GLY A 546 10.59 10.36 -9.00
CA GLY A 546 10.36 8.92 -8.92
C GLY A 546 10.61 8.21 -10.26
N ALA A 547 11.57 8.71 -11.04
CA ALA A 547 11.81 8.31 -12.41
C ALA A 547 13.10 7.50 -12.55
N ARG A 548 13.20 6.69 -13.62
CA ARG A 548 14.49 6.17 -14.10
C ARG A 548 14.82 6.78 -15.44
N ILE A 549 16.04 7.27 -15.58
CA ILE A 549 16.47 8.02 -16.74
C ILE A 549 17.76 7.43 -17.29
N THR A 550 17.79 7.18 -18.59
CA THR A 550 18.98 6.82 -19.34
C THR A 550 19.20 7.84 -20.45
N LEU A 551 20.34 8.51 -20.41
CA LEU A 551 20.73 9.56 -21.36
C LEU A 551 22.01 9.15 -22.07
N SER A 552 22.03 9.21 -23.41
CA SER A 552 23.23 8.94 -24.19
C SER A 552 23.38 9.88 -25.38
N ASP A 553 24.60 10.33 -25.65
CA ASP A 553 24.94 11.07 -26.87
C ASP A 553 24.06 12.31 -27.12
N LEU A 554 23.90 13.16 -26.11
CA LEU A 554 22.99 14.31 -26.17
C LEU A 554 23.54 15.56 -25.50
N SER A 555 22.91 16.71 -25.75
CA SER A 555 23.31 17.99 -25.17
C SER A 555 22.16 18.78 -24.57
N PHE A 556 22.48 19.51 -23.49
CA PHE A 556 21.64 20.49 -22.82
C PHE A 556 22.33 21.86 -22.83
N SER A 557 21.68 22.89 -23.38
CA SER A 557 22.28 24.21 -23.43
C SER A 557 21.31 25.38 -23.24
N GLY A 558 21.76 26.46 -22.60
CA GLY A 558 21.03 27.72 -22.53
C GLY A 558 19.83 27.75 -21.57
N TYR A 559 19.84 26.93 -20.52
CA TYR A 559 18.83 27.02 -19.45
C TYR A 559 19.16 28.15 -18.47
N SER A 560 18.13 28.86 -17.99
CA SER A 560 18.30 29.89 -16.95
C SER A 560 18.47 29.27 -15.55
N GLY A 561 18.05 28.01 -15.36
CA GLY A 561 18.27 27.21 -14.17
C GLY A 561 18.93 25.86 -14.49
N THR A 562 18.42 24.79 -13.87
CA THR A 562 19.02 23.44 -13.91
C THR A 562 18.64 22.66 -15.17
N ALA A 563 19.61 22.13 -15.92
CA ALA A 563 19.32 21.30 -17.08
C ALA A 563 18.61 19.98 -16.74
N LEU A 564 18.99 19.33 -15.64
CA LEU A 564 18.41 18.07 -15.16
C LEU A 564 18.15 18.16 -13.64
N ASP A 565 16.89 18.24 -13.25
CA ASP A 565 16.42 18.34 -11.86
C ASP A 565 15.79 17.00 -11.44
N LEU A 566 16.28 16.42 -10.33
CA LEU A 566 15.93 15.09 -9.86
C LEU A 566 15.35 15.16 -8.45
N ALA A 567 14.24 14.47 -8.23
CA ALA A 567 13.62 14.32 -6.91
C ALA A 567 12.97 12.94 -6.73
N LEU A 568 12.49 12.66 -5.52
CA LEU A 568 11.74 11.47 -5.16
C LEU A 568 12.43 10.15 -5.54
N ARG A 569 13.70 9.98 -5.13
CA ARG A 569 14.51 8.76 -5.41
C ARG A 569 14.61 8.43 -6.90
N SER A 570 14.82 9.45 -7.73
CA SER A 570 15.04 9.22 -9.17
C SER A 570 16.42 8.62 -9.41
N HIS A 571 16.54 7.77 -10.42
CA HIS A 571 17.82 7.17 -10.81
C HIS A 571 18.20 7.62 -12.21
N VAL A 572 19.46 8.02 -12.40
CA VAL A 572 19.96 8.48 -13.69
C VAL A 572 21.24 7.76 -14.08
N GLN A 573 21.28 7.29 -15.31
CA GLN A 573 22.48 6.87 -16.00
C GLN A 573 22.71 7.78 -17.20
N ALA A 574 23.87 8.44 -17.26
CA ALA A 574 24.21 9.36 -18.33
C ALA A 574 25.57 9.01 -18.95
N VAL A 575 25.62 8.92 -20.28
CA VAL A 575 26.84 8.59 -21.03
C VAL A 575 27.04 9.59 -22.17
N ARG A 576 28.19 10.26 -22.24
CA ARG A 576 28.47 11.29 -23.26
C ARG A 576 27.36 12.35 -23.37
N VAL A 577 27.07 13.02 -22.25
CA VAL A 577 26.09 14.10 -22.16
C VAL A 577 26.80 15.44 -21.99
N GLY A 578 26.55 16.39 -22.89
CA GLY A 578 27.11 17.75 -22.83
C GLY A 578 26.18 18.75 -22.14
N PHE A 579 26.73 19.56 -21.23
CA PHE A 579 26.02 20.69 -20.62
C PHE A 579 26.76 21.99 -20.95
N THR A 580 26.06 23.01 -21.49
CA THR A 580 26.73 24.25 -21.92
C THR A 580 25.88 25.49 -21.69
N GLY A 581 26.39 26.46 -20.94
CA GLY A 581 25.72 27.76 -20.76
C GLY A 581 24.39 27.67 -19.99
N ASN A 582 24.31 26.80 -19.00
CA ASN A 582 23.15 26.63 -18.12
C ASN A 582 23.35 27.42 -16.80
N GLY A 583 22.28 27.87 -16.15
CA GLY A 583 22.33 28.67 -14.91
C GLY A 583 22.81 27.92 -13.65
N LYS A 584 23.17 28.69 -12.60
CA LYS A 584 23.80 28.33 -11.29
C LYS A 584 23.97 26.82 -10.94
N ASP A 585 25.21 26.43 -10.60
CA ASP A 585 25.74 25.38 -9.68
C ASP A 585 25.04 24.01 -9.52
N LYS A 586 24.03 23.67 -10.32
CA LYS A 586 23.37 22.35 -10.30
C LYS A 586 23.25 21.72 -11.69
N SER A 587 23.85 22.30 -12.72
CA SER A 587 24.21 21.52 -13.90
C SER A 587 25.16 20.43 -13.43
N MET A 588 24.75 19.16 -13.48
CA MET A 588 25.59 18.02 -13.10
C MET A 588 26.98 18.17 -13.74
N ASP A 589 27.98 18.52 -12.95
CA ASP A 589 29.35 18.62 -13.43
C ASP A 589 29.93 17.19 -13.50
N ALA A 590 30.52 16.86 -14.63
CA ALA A 590 30.55 15.51 -15.22
C ALA A 590 31.52 14.49 -14.58
N THR A 591 31.80 14.56 -13.28
CA THR A 591 32.80 13.68 -12.62
C THR A 591 32.43 13.17 -11.23
N SER A 592 31.20 13.32 -10.76
CA SER A 592 30.79 12.78 -9.45
C SER A 592 29.49 11.98 -9.49
N THR A 593 29.50 10.79 -8.88
CA THR A 593 28.30 10.11 -8.39
C THR A 593 27.61 11.04 -7.39
N TRP A 594 26.40 11.47 -7.73
CA TRP A 594 25.60 12.35 -6.89
C TRP A 594 24.53 11.51 -6.18
N GLU A 595 24.56 11.50 -4.84
CA GLU A 595 23.49 10.98 -4.01
C GLU A 595 22.89 12.14 -3.21
N SER A 596 21.65 12.52 -3.54
CA SER A 596 20.87 13.43 -2.70
C SER A 596 19.45 12.91 -2.59
N GLY A 597 18.90 12.87 -1.37
CA GLY A 597 17.52 12.45 -1.12
C GLY A 597 17.18 11.02 -1.58
N GLY A 598 18.14 10.09 -1.52
CA GLY A 598 17.98 8.70 -1.97
C GLY A 598 17.91 8.52 -3.49
N SER A 599 18.28 9.54 -4.27
CA SER A 599 18.43 9.48 -5.74
C SER A 599 19.88 9.12 -6.09
N ALA A 600 20.11 8.27 -7.09
CA ALA A 600 21.47 7.85 -7.49
C ALA A 600 21.78 8.22 -8.94
N VAL A 601 23.01 8.70 -9.18
CA VAL A 601 23.48 9.14 -10.51
C VAL A 601 24.79 8.44 -10.87
N LEU A 602 24.81 7.74 -12.01
CA LEU A 602 26.02 7.16 -12.60
C LEU A 602 26.35 7.88 -13.91
N ILE A 603 27.55 8.47 -13.99
CA ILE A 603 28.04 9.18 -15.18
C ILE A 603 29.25 8.42 -15.74
N GLN A 604 29.25 8.16 -17.05
CA GLN A 604 30.35 7.49 -17.76
C GLN A 604 30.80 8.26 -19.01
#